data_AF-A0A358SV10-F1
#
_entry.id   AF-A0A358SV10-F1
#
_cell.length_a   1.000
_cell.length_b   1.000
_cell.length_c   1.000
_cell.angle_alpha   90.00
_cell.angle_beta   90.00
_cell.angle_gamma   90.00
#
_symmetry.space_group_name_H-M   'P 1'
#
loop_
_entity.id
_entity.type
_entity.pdbx_description
1 polymer ?
#
loop_
_entity_poly.entity_id
_entity_poly.type
_entity_poly.pdbx_seq_one_letter_code
_entity_poly.pdbx_strand_id
1 'polypeptide(L)'
;YIRTARAKGLPRRRILWMHVFRAAILPVVSSIGVGFAALLGAAAIVDQVFALGGIGQAFLTAARAGDLPVILGTVLVVVVLVAAINLITDICYALLNPRIRIS
;
A
#
# COMPACT_ATOMS: atom_id res chain seq x y z
N TYR A 1 -6.93 -10.12 21.58
CA TYR A 1 -7.87 -9.26 20.84
C TYR A 1 -9.04 -10.02 20.21
N ILE A 2 -8.80 -10.99 19.31
CA ILE A 2 -9.89 -11.75 18.63
C ILE A 2 -10.70 -12.64 19.61
N ARG A 3 -10.03 -13.31 20.56
CA ARG A 3 -10.71 -14.13 21.59
C ARG A 3 -11.64 -13.29 22.48
N THR A 4 -11.20 -12.08 22.84
CA THR A 4 -11.97 -11.11 23.63
C THR A 4 -13.18 -10.57 22.86
N ALA A 5 -13.03 -10.30 21.56
CA ALA A 5 -14.14 -9.87 20.70
C ALA A 5 -15.19 -10.97 20.50
N ARG A 6 -14.77 -12.24 20.43
CA ARG A 6 -15.69 -13.40 20.42
C ARG A 6 -16.46 -13.54 21.72
N ALA A 7 -15.80 -13.35 22.87
CA ALA A 7 -16.45 -13.41 24.19
C ALA A 7 -17.51 -12.31 24.37
N LYS A 8 -17.39 -11.17 23.68
CA LYS A 8 -18.40 -10.10 23.62
C LYS A 8 -19.57 -10.36 22.67
N GLY A 9 -19.65 -11.53 22.03
CA GLY A 9 -20.76 -11.89 21.13
C GLY A 9 -20.76 -11.16 19.78
N LEU A 10 -19.65 -10.54 19.37
CA LEU A 10 -19.57 -9.84 18.09
C LEU A 10 -19.65 -10.83 16.92
N PRO A 11 -20.46 -10.54 15.88
CA PRO A 11 -20.57 -11.43 14.72
C PRO A 11 -19.22 -11.56 14.00
N ARG A 12 -18.89 -12.77 13.55
CA ARG A 12 -17.61 -13.10 12.88
C ARG A 12 -17.24 -12.11 11.78
N ARG A 13 -18.22 -11.66 10.99
CA ARG A 13 -18.06 -10.66 9.93
C ARG A 13 -17.48 -9.34 10.48
N ARG A 14 -18.00 -8.84 11.60
CA ARG A 14 -17.53 -7.60 12.23
C ARG A 14 -16.13 -7.76 12.82
N ILE A 15 -15.82 -8.93 13.38
CA ILE A 15 -14.46 -9.22 13.89
C ILE A 15 -13.45 -9.22 12.73
N LEU A 16 -13.78 -9.88 11.62
CA LEU A 16 -12.90 -9.97 10.45
C LEU A 16 -12.62 -8.60 9.85
N TRP A 17 -13.66 -7.83 9.54
CA TRP A 17 -13.53 -6.53 8.89
C TRP A 17 -12.93 -5.45 9.80
N MET A 18 -13.22 -5.47 11.09
CA MET A 18 -12.92 -4.34 11.97
C MET A 18 -11.71 -4.57 12.88
N HIS A 19 -11.42 -5.84 13.23
CA HIS A 19 -10.32 -6.18 14.14
C HIS A 19 -9.17 -6.86 13.39
N VAL A 20 -9.47 -7.76 12.45
CA VAL A 20 -8.43 -8.51 11.72
C VAL A 20 -7.87 -7.70 10.55
N PHE A 21 -8.74 -7.15 9.69
CA PHE A 21 -8.31 -6.34 8.55
C PHE A 21 -7.48 -5.11 8.98
N ARG A 22 -7.80 -4.52 10.14
CA ARG A 22 -7.06 -3.39 10.73
C ARG A 22 -5.67 -3.70 11.21
N ALA A 23 -5.50 -4.82 11.87
CA ALA A 23 -4.17 -5.26 12.28
C ALA A 23 -3.34 -5.72 11.07
N ALA A 24 -3.99 -6.19 10.00
CA ALA A 24 -3.33 -6.68 8.80
C ALA A 24 -2.94 -5.58 7.79
N ILE A 25 -3.65 -4.46 7.74
CA ILE A 25 -3.42 -3.44 6.71
C ILE A 25 -2.07 -2.73 6.87
N LEU A 26 -1.61 -2.54 8.12
CA LEU A 26 -0.35 -1.87 8.43
C LEU A 26 0.86 -2.62 7.85
N PRO A 27 1.02 -3.95 8.08
CA PRO A 27 2.06 -4.72 7.41
C PRO A 27 1.80 -4.88 5.91
N VAL A 28 0.55 -5.01 5.45
CA VAL A 28 0.25 -5.17 4.00
C VAL A 28 0.69 -3.95 3.19
N VAL A 29 0.39 -2.73 3.64
CA VAL A 29 0.80 -1.51 2.95
C VAL A 29 2.32 -1.38 2.91
N SER A 30 2.99 -1.70 4.03
CA SER A 30 4.45 -1.69 4.10
C SER A 30 5.07 -2.76 3.18
N SER A 31 4.49 -3.96 3.12
CA SER A 31 4.91 -5.03 2.22
C SER A 31 4.67 -4.70 0.74
N ILE A 32 3.60 -3.97 0.41
CA ILE A 32 3.38 -3.47 -0.96
C ILE A 32 4.47 -2.48 -1.34
N GLY A 33 4.87 -1.56 -0.46
CA GLY A 33 5.97 -0.62 -0.74
C GLY A 33 7.29 -1.31 -1.04
N VAL A 34 7.67 -2.31 -0.23
CA VAL A 34 8.87 -3.13 -0.47
C VAL A 34 8.74 -3.96 -1.75
N GLY A 35 7.58 -4.58 -1.98
CA GLY A 35 7.29 -5.35 -3.18
C GLY A 35 7.33 -4.48 -4.45
N PHE A 36 6.88 -3.23 -4.36
CA PHE A 36 6.87 -2.30 -5.49
C PHE A 36 8.29 -1.92 -5.93
N ALA A 37 9.23 -1.75 -5.00
CA ALA A 37 10.63 -1.52 -5.33
C ALA A 37 11.23 -2.73 -6.08
N ALA A 38 10.91 -3.95 -5.64
CA ALA A 38 11.33 -5.18 -6.32
C ALA A 38 10.69 -5.31 -7.71
N LEU A 39 9.40 -4.98 -7.85
CA LEU A 39 8.68 -4.99 -9.12
C LEU A 39 9.20 -3.95 -10.10
N LEU A 40 9.52 -2.74 -9.65
CA LEU A 40 10.17 -1.73 -10.49
C LEU A 40 11.52 -2.20 -11.03
N GLY A 41 12.32 -2.84 -10.18
CA GLY A 41 13.60 -3.45 -10.60
C GLY A 41 13.41 -4.56 -11.62
N ALA A 42 12.46 -5.48 -11.40
CA ALA A 42 12.14 -6.56 -12.33
C ALA A 42 11.57 -6.03 -13.65
N ALA A 43 10.66 -5.04 -13.60
CA ALA A 43 10.07 -4.40 -14.76
C ALA A 43 11.12 -3.68 -15.61
N ALA A 44 12.12 -3.05 -14.98
CA ALA A 44 13.20 -2.38 -15.71
C ALA A 44 14.08 -3.36 -16.52
N ILE A 45 14.29 -4.57 -16.01
CA ILE A 45 15.00 -5.62 -16.74
C ILE A 45 14.16 -6.06 -17.95
N VAL A 46 12.86 -6.27 -17.75
CA VAL A 46 11.93 -6.62 -18.85
C VAL A 46 11.89 -5.51 -19.90
N ASP A 47 11.80 -4.24 -19.49
CA ASP A 47 11.79 -3.09 -20.40
C ASP A 47 13.07 -3.01 -21.24
N GLN A 48 14.23 -3.35 -20.66
CA GLN A 48 15.51 -3.40 -21.41
C GLN A 48 15.56 -4.54 -22.41
N VAL A 49 15.09 -5.73 -22.02
CA VAL A 49 15.11 -6.92 -22.89
C VAL A 49 14.15 -6.76 -24.07
N PHE A 50 12.98 -6.16 -23.84
CA PHE A 50 11.93 -6.01 -24.86
C PHE A 50 11.87 -4.61 -25.49
N ALA A 51 12.77 -3.70 -25.12
CA ALA A 51 12.81 -2.31 -25.58
C ALA A 51 11.47 -1.56 -25.47
N LEU A 52 10.73 -1.80 -24.38
CA LEU A 52 9.37 -1.27 -24.18
C LEU A 52 9.34 0.20 -23.75
N GLY A 53 10.47 0.77 -23.30
CA GLY A 53 10.54 2.19 -22.93
C GLY A 53 9.72 2.55 -21.69
N GLY A 54 9.53 1.60 -20.76
CA GLY A 54 8.67 1.78 -19.59
C GLY A 54 9.28 2.58 -18.45
N ILE A 55 8.48 2.74 -17.38
CA ILE A 55 8.85 3.50 -16.17
C ILE A 55 10.06 2.88 -15.47
N GLY A 56 10.21 1.54 -15.54
CA GLY A 56 11.35 0.83 -14.96
C GLY A 56 12.66 1.22 -15.65
N GLN A 57 12.68 1.23 -16.98
CA GLN A 57 13.86 1.66 -17.74
C GLN A 57 14.19 3.14 -17.51
N ALA A 58 13.18 4.02 -17.50
CA ALA A 58 13.36 5.45 -17.24
C ALA A 58 13.99 5.72 -15.86
N PHE A 59 13.50 5.03 -14.82
CA PHE A 59 14.05 5.12 -13.47
C PHE A 59 15.51 4.65 -13.42
N LEU A 60 15.83 3.50 -14.03
CA LEU A 60 17.19 2.94 -14.02
C LEU A 60 18.18 3.78 -14.82
N THR A 61 17.71 4.41 -15.90
CA THR A 61 18.52 5.31 -16.74
C THR A 61 18.80 6.61 -16.00
N ALA A 62 17.79 7.21 -15.37
CA ALA A 62 17.95 8.38 -14.51
C ALA A 62 18.85 8.10 -13.29
N ALA A 63 18.73 6.92 -12.67
CA ALA A 63 19.60 6.50 -11.58
C ALA A 63 21.07 6.41 -12.00
N ARG A 64 21.35 5.94 -13.23
CA ARG A 64 22.71 5.90 -13.79
C ARG A 64 23.22 7.26 -14.24
N ALA A 65 22.34 8.12 -14.77
CA ALA A 65 22.67 9.48 -15.19
C ALA A 65 22.82 10.46 -14.02
N GLY A 66 22.38 10.09 -12.82
CA GLY A 66 22.36 10.99 -11.66
C GLY A 66 21.19 12.00 -11.69
N ASP A 67 20.17 11.75 -12.52
CA ASP A 67 19.00 12.62 -12.65
C ASP A 67 18.05 12.47 -11.45
N LEU A 68 18.41 13.17 -10.37
CA LEU A 68 17.63 13.31 -9.14
C LEU A 68 16.14 13.66 -9.37
N PRO A 69 15.75 14.54 -10.33
CA PRO A 69 14.34 14.89 -10.52
C PRO A 69 13.46 13.70 -10.90
N VAL A 70 13.95 12.79 -11.75
CA VAL A 70 13.19 11.62 -12.22
C VAL A 70 13.09 10.58 -11.10
N ILE A 71 14.18 10.35 -10.37
CA ILE A 71 14.20 9.45 -9.20
C ILE A 71 13.19 9.94 -8.16
N LEU A 72 13.26 11.22 -7.78
CA LEU A 72 12.34 11.83 -6.83
C LEU A 72 10.91 11.77 -7.32
N GLY A 73 10.63 12.06 -8.60
CA GLY A 73 9.30 11.96 -9.18
C GLY A 73 8.71 10.55 -9.07
N THR A 74 9.51 9.52 -9.34
CA THR A 74 9.08 8.12 -9.25
C THR A 74 8.78 7.72 -7.81
N VAL A 75 9.62 8.14 -6.85
CA VAL A 75 9.40 7.93 -5.42
C VAL A 75 8.14 8.66 -4.93
N LEU A 76 7.92 9.90 -5.38
CA LEU A 76 6.77 10.71 -4.99
C LEU A 76 5.45 10.05 -5.42
N VAL A 77 5.39 9.49 -6.63
CA VAL A 77 4.24 8.71 -7.11
C VAL A 77 3.94 7.52 -6.19
N VAL A 78 4.97 6.76 -5.79
CA VAL A 78 4.81 5.62 -4.88
C VAL A 78 4.30 6.06 -3.52
N VAL A 79 4.86 7.13 -2.95
CA VAL A 79 4.45 7.68 -1.66
C VAL A 79 2.99 8.16 -1.71
N VAL A 80 2.59 8.86 -2.77
CA VAL A 80 1.19 9.31 -2.95
C VAL A 80 0.24 8.13 -3.05
N LEU A 81 0.61 7.08 -3.78
CA LEU A 81 -0.21 5.87 -3.92
C LEU A 81 -0.38 5.16 -2.57
N VAL A 82 0.70 5.00 -1.81
CA VAL A 82 0.65 4.43 -0.46
C VAL A 82 -0.20 5.29 0.48
N ALA A 83 -0.05 6.61 0.43
CA ALA A 83 -0.85 7.55 1.22
C ALA A 83 -2.34 7.46 0.84
N ALA A 84 -2.67 7.35 -0.45
CA ALA A 84 -4.04 7.18 -0.91
C ALA A 84 -4.67 5.86 -0.42
N ILE A 85 -3.92 4.75 -0.44
CA ILE A 85 -4.38 3.46 0.10
C ILE A 85 -4.65 3.56 1.61
N ASN A 86 -3.75 4.21 2.36
CA ASN A 86 -3.95 4.47 3.79
C ASN A 86 -5.20 5.33 4.04
N LEU A 87 -5.41 6.38 3.25
CA LEU A 87 -6.58 7.24 3.37
C LEU A 87 -7.88 6.49 3.06
N ILE A 88 -7.92 5.69 1.99
CA ILE A 88 -9.08 4.84 1.66
C ILE A 88 -9.38 3.89 2.81
N THR A 89 -8.33 3.34 3.42
CA THR A 89 -8.43 2.44 4.56
C THR A 89 -9.02 3.15 5.79
N ASP A 90 -8.57 4.36 6.09
CA ASP A 90 -9.10 5.18 7.18
C ASP A 90 -10.56 5.59 6.95
N ILE A 91 -10.93 5.93 5.72
CA ILE A 91 -12.32 6.21 5.33
C ILE A 91 -13.19 4.96 5.48
N CYS A 92 -12.70 3.81 5.01
CA CYS A 92 -13.37 2.53 5.22
C CYS A 92 -13.59 2.26 6.72
N TYR A 93 -12.63 2.59 7.59
CA TYR A 93 -12.80 2.49 9.04
C TYR A 93 -13.87 3.42 9.60
N ALA A 94 -13.88 4.69 9.16
CA ALA A 94 -14.87 5.65 9.60
C ALA A 94 -16.29 5.18 9.25
N LEU A 95 -16.47 4.61 8.06
CA LEU A 95 -17.76 4.10 7.58
C LEU A 95 -18.18 2.79 8.25
N LEU A 96 -17.24 1.84 8.47
CA LEU A 96 -17.55 0.56 9.11
C LEU A 96 -17.76 0.65 10.63
N ASN A 97 -17.50 1.80 11.25
CA ASN A 97 -17.65 1.99 12.68
C ASN A 97 -18.96 2.72 13.01
N PRO A 98 -20.07 2.02 13.31
CA PRO A 98 -21.36 2.64 13.63
C PRO A 98 -21.45 3.03 15.12
N ARG A 99 -20.33 3.06 15.86
CA ARG A 99 -20.28 3.39 17.30
C ARG A 99 -19.51 4.66 17.66
N ILE A 100 -19.14 5.50 16.68
CA ILE A 100 -18.63 6.86 16.94
C ILE A 100 -19.78 7.86 17.25
N ARG A 101 -21.01 7.37 17.20
CA ARG A 101 -22.20 7.95 17.84
C ARG A 101 -22.68 6.80 18.75
N ILE A 102 -22.94 6.91 20.04
CA ILE A 102 -23.56 7.97 20.83
C ILE A 102 -23.04 7.78 22.27
N SER A 103 -22.96 8.89 23.00
CA SER A 103 -23.00 8.96 24.47
C SER A 103 -24.14 8.12 25.08
#